data_AF-A0A662JFN2-F1
#
_entry.id   AF-A0A662JFN2-F1
#
_cell.length_a   1.000
_cell.length_b   1.000
_cell.length_c   1.000
_cell.angle_alpha   90.00
_cell.angle_beta   90.00
_cell.angle_gamma   90.00
#
_symmetry.space_group_name_H-M   'P 1'
#
loop_
_entity.id
_entity.type
_entity.pdbx_description
1 polymer ?
#
loop_
_entity_poly.entity_id
_entity_poly.type
_entity_poly.pdbx_seq_one_letter_code
_entity_poly.pdbx_strand_id
1 'polypeptide(L)'
;MLERLLREVSPNRLAVTEDWRWRVEKALSKLGVTDVSPLIEEAIERYEELTYPERKTVGYLLTIKAEEQTKLFGEFNVGDLCKDIDYAFVEARAVKVRGVKARHFCGFKARDSEFRFEEVGYGFLSHSVNCVGIVRRTGLNAGFKAVNCRLIILTS
;
A
#
# COMPACT_ATOMS: atom_id res chain seq x y z
N MET A 1 -14.48 -13.07 -6.51
CA MET A 1 -14.28 -13.49 -5.09
C MET A 1 -14.21 -12.27 -4.18
N LEU A 2 -13.69 -11.15 -4.71
CA LEU A 2 -13.61 -9.86 -4.04
C LEU A 2 -14.91 -9.44 -3.36
N GLU A 3 -16.07 -9.55 -4.02
CA GLU A 3 -17.35 -9.16 -3.41
C GLU A 3 -17.67 -9.90 -2.11
N ARG A 4 -17.30 -11.18 -2.00
CA ARG A 4 -17.48 -11.95 -0.76
C ARG A 4 -16.57 -11.41 0.33
N LEU A 5 -15.32 -11.09 0.00
CA LEU A 5 -14.39 -10.45 0.95
C LEU A 5 -14.94 -9.10 1.42
N LEU A 6 -15.37 -8.23 0.49
CA LEU A 6 -15.86 -6.88 0.83
C LEU A 6 -17.07 -6.94 1.78
N ARG A 7 -17.99 -7.88 1.55
CA ARG A 7 -19.13 -8.12 2.46
C ARG A 7 -18.72 -8.64 3.83
N GLU A 8 -17.72 -9.51 3.91
CA GLU A 8 -17.21 -10.05 5.18
C GLU A 8 -16.44 -9.00 6.00
N VAL A 9 -15.71 -8.09 5.34
CA VAL A 9 -14.99 -7.01 6.02
C VAL A 9 -15.95 -5.96 6.60
N SER A 10 -17.08 -5.74 5.92
CA SER A 10 -18.11 -4.70 6.17
C SER A 10 -17.97 -3.99 7.52
N PRO A 11 -17.50 -2.73 7.51
CA PRO A 11 -17.20 -1.99 8.73
C PRO A 11 -18.47 -1.65 9.49
N ASN A 12 -18.38 -1.62 10.82
CA ASN A 12 -19.45 -1.02 11.61
C ASN A 12 -19.35 0.51 11.45
N ARG A 13 -20.33 1.12 10.80
CA ARG A 13 -20.38 2.58 10.58
C ARG A 13 -20.31 3.41 11.87
N LEU A 14 -20.59 2.81 13.03
CA LEU A 14 -20.61 3.48 14.33
C LEU A 14 -19.31 3.31 15.12
N ALA A 15 -18.40 2.46 14.67
CA ALA A 15 -17.18 2.19 15.41
C ALA A 15 -16.06 3.17 15.01
N VAL A 16 -15.61 3.96 15.99
CA VAL A 16 -14.66 5.07 15.80
C VAL A 16 -13.21 4.57 15.65
N THR A 17 -12.89 3.38 16.15
CA THR A 17 -11.52 2.83 16.22
C THR A 17 -11.45 1.37 15.78
N GLU A 18 -11.95 1.04 14.59
CA GLU A 18 -11.83 -0.33 14.08
C GLU A 18 -10.44 -0.62 13.51
N ASP A 19 -9.83 -1.70 13.99
CA ASP A 19 -8.65 -2.30 13.38
C ASP A 19 -9.05 -2.95 12.05
N TRP A 20 -8.86 -2.19 10.97
CA TRP A 20 -9.22 -2.61 9.62
C TRP A 20 -8.34 -3.75 9.12
N ARG A 21 -7.06 -3.77 9.52
CA ARG A 21 -6.13 -4.84 9.16
C ARG A 21 -6.65 -6.17 9.67
N TRP A 22 -6.99 -6.22 10.95
CA TRP A 22 -7.53 -7.42 11.59
C TRP A 22 -8.81 -7.91 10.90
N ARG A 23 -9.72 -7.00 10.49
CA ARG A 23 -10.95 -7.37 9.77
C ARG A 23 -10.65 -8.04 8.44
N VAL A 24 -9.72 -7.47 7.67
CA VAL A 24 -9.31 -8.03 6.37
C VAL A 24 -8.66 -9.40 6.56
N GLU A 25 -7.70 -9.53 7.49
CA GLU A 25 -7.03 -10.80 7.79
C GLU A 25 -8.02 -11.88 8.27
N LYS A 26 -8.98 -11.51 9.14
CA LYS A 26 -10.04 -12.41 9.61
C LYS A 26 -10.96 -12.86 8.47
N ALA A 27 -11.35 -11.95 7.59
CA ALA A 27 -12.20 -12.27 6.45
C ALA A 27 -11.49 -13.20 5.46
N LEU A 28 -10.22 -12.95 5.16
CA LEU A 28 -9.38 -13.83 4.33
C LEU A 28 -9.29 -15.24 4.93
N SER A 29 -9.00 -15.34 6.23
CA SER A 29 -8.93 -16.60 6.95
C SER A 29 -10.26 -17.37 6.89
N LYS A 30 -11.39 -16.69 7.13
CA LYS A 30 -12.74 -17.29 7.04
C LYS A 30 -13.07 -17.79 5.63
N LEU A 31 -12.60 -17.08 4.60
CA LEU A 31 -12.81 -17.45 3.20
C LEU A 31 -11.81 -18.49 2.69
N GLY A 32 -10.82 -18.88 3.50
CA GLY A 32 -9.78 -19.83 3.10
C GLY A 32 -8.82 -19.27 2.04
N VAL A 33 -8.68 -17.94 1.96
CA VAL A 33 -7.81 -17.29 0.98
C VAL A 33 -6.38 -17.25 1.51
N THR A 34 -5.47 -17.93 0.81
CA THR A 34 -4.03 -17.94 1.12
C THR A 34 -3.22 -17.03 0.20
N ASP A 35 -3.65 -16.85 -1.05
CA ASP A 35 -3.06 -15.91 -2.00
C ASP A 35 -4.05 -14.79 -2.32
N VAL A 36 -3.62 -13.55 -2.05
CA VAL A 36 -4.43 -12.34 -2.27
C VAL A 36 -4.29 -11.78 -3.70
N SER A 37 -3.37 -12.30 -4.52
CA SER A 37 -3.09 -11.77 -5.86
C SER A 37 -4.34 -11.72 -6.76
N PRO A 38 -5.19 -12.78 -6.84
CA PRO A 38 -6.39 -12.74 -7.66
C PRO A 38 -7.41 -11.69 -7.19
N LEU A 39 -7.44 -11.38 -5.89
CA LEU A 39 -8.34 -10.36 -5.34
C LEU A 39 -7.85 -8.95 -5.67
N ILE A 40 -6.53 -8.75 -5.72
CA ILE A 40 -5.91 -7.48 -6.10
C ILE A 40 -6.15 -7.22 -7.59
N GLU A 41 -5.97 -8.24 -8.45
CA GLU A 41 -6.27 -8.14 -9.88
C GLU A 41 -7.74 -7.77 -10.13
N GLU A 42 -8.69 -8.51 -9.52
CA GLU A 42 -10.13 -8.21 -9.59
C GLU A 42 -10.45 -6.80 -9.07
N ALA A 43 -9.71 -6.31 -8.07
CA ALA A 43 -9.91 -4.98 -7.50
C ALA A 43 -9.37 -3.85 -8.39
N ILE A 44 -8.26 -4.08 -9.10
CA ILE A 44 -7.68 -3.11 -10.03
C ILE A 44 -8.64 -2.88 -11.20
N GLU A 45 -9.20 -3.95 -11.78
CA GLU A 45 -10.13 -3.85 -12.91
C GLU A 45 -11.37 -3.02 -12.59
N ARG A 46 -11.80 -3.01 -11.32
CA ARG A 46 -13.04 -2.37 -10.85
C ARG A 46 -12.77 -1.16 -9.96
N TYR A 47 -11.53 -0.66 -9.90
CA TYR A 47 -11.08 0.24 -8.85
C TYR A 47 -11.92 1.53 -8.74
N GLU A 48 -12.32 2.07 -9.89
CA GLU A 48 -13.14 3.27 -10.00
C GLU A 48 -14.54 3.09 -9.38
N GLU A 49 -15.10 1.88 -9.46
CA GLU A 49 -16.42 1.52 -8.93
C GLU A 49 -16.42 1.34 -7.41
N LEU A 50 -15.25 1.09 -6.82
CA LEU A 50 -15.12 0.79 -5.39
C LEU A 50 -15.39 2.03 -4.54
N THR A 51 -16.18 1.87 -3.48
CA THR A 51 -16.35 2.87 -2.44
C THR A 51 -15.06 3.07 -1.65
N TYR A 52 -14.97 4.18 -0.92
CA TYR A 52 -13.79 4.45 -0.09
C TYR A 52 -13.46 3.34 0.94
N PRO A 53 -14.42 2.78 1.69
CA PRO A 53 -14.19 1.58 2.51
C PRO A 53 -13.62 0.38 1.74
N GLU A 54 -14.12 0.12 0.54
CA GLU A 54 -13.68 -1.02 -0.27
C GLU A 54 -12.26 -0.80 -0.79
N ARG A 55 -11.94 0.42 -1.26
CA ARG A 55 -10.57 0.82 -1.61
C ARG A 55 -9.61 0.70 -0.41
N LYS A 56 -10.08 0.96 0.81
CA LYS A 56 -9.29 0.73 2.03
C LYS A 56 -9.01 -0.76 2.23
N THR A 57 -9.99 -1.64 2.00
CA THR A 57 -9.78 -3.09 1.99
C THR A 57 -8.74 -3.52 0.95
N VAL A 58 -8.81 -2.99 -0.27
CA VAL A 58 -7.80 -3.23 -1.32
C VAL A 58 -6.40 -2.80 -0.84
N GLY A 59 -6.30 -1.65 -0.17
CA GLY A 59 -5.05 -1.19 0.44
C GLY A 59 -4.43 -2.19 1.43
N TYR A 60 -5.24 -2.89 2.22
CA TYR A 60 -4.73 -3.96 3.09
C TYR A 60 -4.40 -5.26 2.34
N LEU A 61 -5.06 -5.57 1.24
CA LEU A 61 -4.63 -6.68 0.36
C LEU A 61 -3.22 -6.39 -0.21
N LEU A 62 -3.02 -5.18 -0.72
CA LEU A 62 -1.70 -4.71 -1.19
C LEU A 62 -0.66 -4.74 -0.07
N THR A 63 -1.06 -4.39 1.17
CA THR A 63 -0.20 -4.45 2.36
C THR A 63 0.30 -5.87 2.60
N ILE A 64 -0.62 -6.83 2.66
CA ILE A 64 -0.33 -8.24 2.90
C ILE A 64 0.59 -8.76 1.80
N LYS A 65 0.30 -8.44 0.53
CA LYS A 65 1.12 -8.87 -0.60
C LYS A 65 2.53 -8.27 -0.55
N ALA A 66 2.66 -6.99 -0.23
CA ALA A 66 3.97 -6.34 -0.14
C ALA A 66 4.84 -6.94 0.97
N GLU A 67 4.25 -7.25 2.13
CA GLU A 67 4.94 -7.92 3.24
C GLU A 67 5.35 -9.36 2.87
N GLU A 68 4.48 -10.12 2.20
CA GLU A 68 4.79 -11.46 1.72
C GLU A 68 5.93 -11.46 0.70
N GLN A 69 5.86 -10.62 -0.32
CA GLN A 69 6.88 -10.51 -1.36
C GLN A 69 8.23 -10.09 -0.77
N THR A 70 8.22 -9.15 0.19
CA THR A 70 9.46 -8.76 0.87
C THR A 70 10.05 -9.91 1.69
N LYS A 71 9.23 -10.72 2.36
CA LYS A 71 9.71 -11.91 3.08
C LYS A 71 10.34 -12.93 2.14
N LEU A 72 9.79 -13.12 0.95
CA LEU A 72 10.25 -14.12 -0.02
C LEU A 72 11.49 -13.66 -0.79
N PHE A 73 11.51 -12.41 -1.24
CA PHE A 73 12.50 -11.92 -2.21
C PHE A 73 13.40 -10.81 -1.66
N GLY A 74 13.14 -10.34 -0.44
CA GLY A 74 13.88 -9.24 0.20
C GLY A 74 13.57 -7.85 -0.36
N GLU A 75 12.90 -7.77 -1.49
CA GLU A 75 12.52 -6.54 -2.18
C GLU A 75 11.34 -6.77 -3.11
N PHE A 76 10.53 -5.72 -3.29
CA PHE A 76 9.30 -5.76 -4.06
C PHE A 76 9.22 -4.58 -5.05
N ASN A 77 8.77 -4.81 -6.29
CA ASN A 77 8.65 -3.78 -7.32
C ASN A 77 7.20 -3.26 -7.44
N VAL A 78 6.97 -2.01 -7.04
CA VAL A 78 5.63 -1.42 -6.92
C VAL A 78 4.93 -1.12 -8.23
N GLY A 79 5.70 -1.01 -9.32
CA GLY A 79 5.13 -0.80 -10.66
C GLY A 79 4.11 -1.88 -11.03
N ASP A 80 4.24 -3.06 -10.44
CA ASP A 80 3.38 -4.22 -10.69
C ASP A 80 2.14 -4.27 -9.77
N LEU A 81 2.20 -3.71 -8.55
CA LEU A 81 1.08 -3.77 -7.59
C LEU A 81 0.12 -2.57 -7.62
N CYS A 82 0.60 -1.40 -8.01
CA CYS A 82 -0.12 -0.14 -7.86
C CYS A 82 -0.46 0.54 -9.18
N LYS A 83 -0.33 -0.19 -10.29
CA LYS A 83 -0.71 0.30 -11.61
C LYS A 83 -2.22 0.56 -11.63
N ASP A 84 -2.61 1.73 -12.14
CA ASP A 84 -4.02 2.13 -12.32
C ASP A 84 -4.83 2.27 -11.01
N ILE A 85 -4.14 2.39 -9.86
CA ILE A 85 -4.73 2.68 -8.55
C ILE A 85 -4.38 4.11 -8.12
N ASP A 86 -5.35 5.03 -8.19
CA ASP A 86 -5.13 6.44 -7.83
C ASP A 86 -4.89 6.66 -6.32
N TYR A 87 -5.40 5.77 -5.48
CA TYR A 87 -5.35 5.95 -4.02
C TYR A 87 -5.67 4.68 -3.23
N ALA A 88 -4.67 3.94 -2.74
CA ALA A 88 -4.89 2.89 -1.73
C ALA A 88 -4.13 3.17 -0.43
N PHE A 89 -4.75 2.85 0.70
CA PHE A 89 -4.12 2.92 2.02
C PHE A 89 -3.31 1.66 2.27
N VAL A 90 -1.99 1.73 2.14
CA VAL A 90 -1.13 0.57 2.36
C VAL A 90 -0.38 0.75 3.69
N GLU A 91 -0.62 -0.11 4.68
CA GLU A 91 -0.03 -0.02 6.03
C GLU A 91 1.01 -1.12 6.26
N ALA A 92 2.14 -1.02 5.55
CA ALA A 92 3.14 -2.09 5.49
C ALA A 92 4.31 -1.90 6.46
N ARG A 93 4.81 -3.01 7.01
CA ARG A 93 5.96 -3.01 7.93
C ARG A 93 7.14 -3.77 7.32
N ALA A 94 8.35 -3.23 7.51
CA ALA A 94 9.59 -3.85 7.08
C ALA A 94 9.61 -4.23 5.58
N VAL A 95 8.98 -3.39 4.74
CA VAL A 95 8.96 -3.61 3.29
C VAL A 95 10.11 -2.88 2.61
N LYS A 96 10.65 -3.48 1.54
CA LYS A 96 11.59 -2.80 0.64
C LYS A 96 10.98 -2.68 -0.73
N VAL A 97 10.80 -1.47 -1.20
CA VAL A 97 9.99 -1.17 -2.38
C VAL A 97 10.82 -0.43 -3.43
N ARG A 98 10.77 -0.90 -4.68
CA ARG A 98 11.33 -0.20 -5.86
C ARG A 98 10.22 0.29 -6.78
N GLY A 99 10.45 1.41 -7.46
CA GLY A 99 9.57 1.87 -8.53
C GLY A 99 10.20 2.92 -9.43
N VAL A 100 9.56 3.18 -10.57
CA VAL A 100 10.03 4.22 -11.52
C VAL A 100 9.47 5.59 -11.12
N LYS A 101 8.14 5.70 -10.97
CA LYS A 101 7.46 6.96 -10.61
C LYS A 101 6.52 6.77 -9.43
N ALA A 102 6.48 7.72 -8.50
CA ALA A 102 5.54 7.68 -7.38
C ALA A 102 4.06 7.87 -7.78
N ARG A 103 3.73 8.28 -9.01
CA ARG A 103 2.34 8.23 -9.48
C ARG A 103 1.83 6.79 -9.69
N HIS A 104 2.74 5.82 -9.75
CA HIS A 104 2.42 4.38 -9.74
C HIS A 104 2.47 3.83 -8.31
N PHE A 105 2.36 4.70 -7.30
CA PHE A 105 2.49 4.33 -5.90
C PHE A 105 1.17 4.66 -5.19
N CYS A 106 0.51 3.62 -4.70
CA CYS A 106 -0.56 3.75 -3.74
C CYS A 106 0.01 4.39 -2.46
N GLY A 107 -0.69 5.26 -1.72
CA GLY A 107 -0.14 5.87 -0.51
C GLY A 107 0.24 4.83 0.58
N PHE A 108 1.54 4.51 0.71
CA PHE A 108 2.03 3.68 1.82
C PHE A 108 2.25 4.50 3.09
N LYS A 109 1.58 4.11 4.17
CA LYS A 109 2.04 4.36 5.53
C LYS A 109 2.96 3.21 5.92
N ALA A 110 4.25 3.45 5.91
CA ALA A 110 5.20 2.37 6.14
C ALA A 110 6.01 2.56 7.39
N ARG A 111 6.30 1.45 8.06
CA ARG A 111 7.11 1.43 9.28
C ARG A 111 8.32 0.55 9.10
N ASP A 112 9.49 1.05 9.48
CA ASP A 112 10.76 0.31 9.41
C ASP A 112 11.08 -0.15 7.97
N SER A 113 10.74 0.67 6.97
CA SER A 113 10.71 0.31 5.54
C SER A 113 11.66 1.15 4.68
N GLU A 114 12.04 0.62 3.51
CA GLU A 114 12.91 1.30 2.54
C GLU A 114 12.22 1.46 1.17
N PHE A 115 12.34 2.64 0.57
CA PHE A 115 11.71 3.01 -0.69
C PHE A 115 12.76 3.54 -1.67
N ARG A 116 12.80 3.01 -2.89
CA ARG A 116 13.73 3.44 -3.94
C ARG A 116 12.96 3.80 -5.21
N PHE A 117 12.99 5.07 -5.59
CA PHE A 117 12.27 5.59 -6.75
C PHE A 117 13.17 6.42 -7.66
N GLU A 118 12.91 6.40 -8.97
CA GLU A 118 13.56 7.37 -9.85
C GLU A 118 12.94 8.76 -9.69
N GLU A 119 11.62 8.86 -9.66
CA GLU A 119 10.90 10.13 -9.53
C GLU A 119 9.77 10.02 -8.50
N VAL A 120 9.67 10.99 -7.58
CA VAL A 120 8.59 11.04 -6.57
C VAL A 120 7.75 12.30 -6.65
N GLY A 121 6.45 12.19 -6.33
CA GLY A 121 5.46 13.28 -6.37
C GLY A 121 4.85 13.59 -4.99
N TYR A 122 3.68 14.23 -4.98
CA TYR A 122 2.96 14.59 -3.74
C TYR A 122 2.58 13.36 -2.90
N GLY A 123 2.77 13.44 -1.59
CA GLY A 123 2.36 12.38 -0.65
C GLY A 123 3.34 11.22 -0.49
N PHE A 124 4.51 11.25 -1.12
CA PHE A 124 5.56 10.26 -0.92
C PHE A 124 5.99 10.19 0.56
N LEU A 125 5.93 9.00 1.17
CA LEU A 125 6.17 8.73 2.60
C LEU A 125 5.18 9.40 3.58
N SER A 126 4.01 9.83 3.13
CA SER A 126 3.01 10.40 4.03
C SER A 126 2.61 9.39 5.11
N HIS A 127 2.73 9.79 6.38
CA HIS A 127 2.49 8.98 7.59
C HIS A 127 3.42 7.77 7.76
N SER A 128 4.60 7.77 7.15
CA SER A 128 5.61 6.73 7.38
C SER A 128 6.47 7.00 8.62
N VAL A 129 6.98 5.95 9.25
CA VAL A 129 7.75 5.99 10.49
C VAL A 129 9.03 5.15 10.34
N ASN A 130 10.18 5.64 10.83
CA ASN A 130 11.45 4.89 10.81
C ASN A 130 11.82 4.35 9.42
N CYS A 131 11.77 5.19 8.40
CA CYS A 131 11.86 4.74 7.01
C CYS A 131 13.00 5.41 6.25
N VAL A 132 13.43 4.81 5.14
CA VAL A 132 14.43 5.41 4.24
C VAL A 132 13.83 5.56 2.85
N GLY A 133 13.82 6.77 2.32
CA GLY A 133 13.48 7.05 0.92
C GLY A 133 14.74 7.38 0.11
N ILE A 134 14.93 6.75 -1.03
CA ILE A 134 16.02 7.02 -1.98
C ILE A 134 15.39 7.45 -3.30
N VAL A 135 15.67 8.67 -3.75
CA VAL A 135 15.00 9.27 -4.92
C VAL A 135 16.02 9.93 -5.85
N ARG A 136 15.86 9.81 -7.19
CA ARG A 136 16.70 10.58 -8.14
C ARG A 136 16.13 11.96 -8.44
N ARG A 137 14.80 12.11 -8.47
CA ARG A 137 14.11 13.38 -8.72
C ARG A 137 12.92 13.56 -7.79
N THR A 138 12.76 14.76 -7.24
CA THR A 138 11.59 15.17 -6.46
C THR A 138 10.73 16.11 -7.28
N GLY A 139 9.47 15.78 -7.51
CA GLY A 139 8.47 16.68 -8.08
C GLY A 139 8.13 17.82 -7.12
N LEU A 140 7.60 18.92 -7.68
CA LEU A 140 7.45 20.23 -7.04
C LEU A 140 6.60 20.30 -5.75
N ASN A 141 5.98 19.21 -5.30
CA ASN A 141 5.13 19.20 -4.11
C ASN A 141 5.22 17.90 -3.30
N ALA A 142 6.38 17.28 -3.13
CA ALA A 142 6.50 16.12 -2.24
C ALA A 142 6.20 16.50 -0.78
N GLY A 143 4.95 16.33 -0.34
CA GLY A 143 4.55 16.52 1.05
C GLY A 143 5.00 15.34 1.92
N PHE A 144 5.98 15.58 2.79
CA PHE A 144 6.49 14.59 3.74
C PHE A 144 5.82 14.77 5.11
N LYS A 145 4.96 13.82 5.50
CA LYS A 145 4.49 13.70 6.89
C LYS A 145 5.08 12.44 7.51
N ALA A 146 6.40 12.42 7.64
CA ALA A 146 7.15 11.24 8.07
C ALA A 146 7.80 11.47 9.44
N VAL A 147 7.86 10.43 10.27
CA VAL A 147 8.49 10.48 11.61
C VAL A 147 9.75 9.63 11.59
N ASN A 148 10.90 10.22 11.93
CA ASN A 148 12.19 9.52 11.94
C ASN A 148 12.51 8.82 10.59
N CYS A 149 12.17 9.47 9.48
CA CYS A 149 12.51 8.98 8.15
C CYS A 149 13.66 9.77 7.53
N ARG A 150 14.55 9.09 6.82
CA ARG A 150 15.65 9.69 6.06
C ARG A 150 15.32 9.71 4.58
N LEU A 151 15.40 10.88 3.95
CA LEU A 151 15.34 11.01 2.49
C LEU A 151 16.75 11.21 1.93
N ILE A 152 17.13 10.41 0.95
CA ILE A 152 18.37 10.47 0.21
C ILE A 152 18.03 10.85 -1.23
N ILE A 153 18.47 12.03 -1.66
CA ILE A 153 18.33 12.47 -3.05
C ILE A 153 19.65 12.17 -3.76
N LEU A 154 19.60 11.26 -4.74
CA LEU A 154 20.76 10.94 -5.57
C LEU A 154 20.92 12.04 -6.62
N THR A 155 21.82 12.99 -6.35
CA THR A 155 22.26 13.97 -7.34
C THR A 155 23.26 13.29 -8.27
N SER A 156 22.81 12.90 -9.47
CA SER A 156 23.70 12.73 -10.62
C SER A 156 24.14 14.08 -11.15
#